data_AF-A0A7X7LBB7-F1
#
_entry.id   AF-A0A7X7LBB7-F1
#
_cell.length_a   1.000
_cell.length_b   1.000
_cell.length_c   1.000
_cell.angle_alpha   90.00
_cell.angle_beta   90.00
_cell.angle_gamma   90.00
#
_symmetry.space_group_name_H-M   'P 1'
#
loop_
_entity.id
_entity.type
_entity.pdbx_description
1 polymer ?
#
loop_
_entity_poly.entity_id
_entity_poly.type
_entity_poly.pdbx_seq_one_letter_code
_entity_poly.pdbx_strand_id
1 'polypeptide(L)'
;MNDEPVHSLSPRHPRGIALISTMFVLFFLMALALSYAFAARLESSLARNYADDMQAQYCAKAGIYRALAEIKEQERRGYFAYPRMDVPEDAELLTRYQEVFQDYPIGEGTYTVKFKDNFGQAGLGPMDENSLININRLAQREDRETLRRLLQVATDDEVIIGKVIDHLIDYVDDNDNKNLDGAEEMEYEELVPRQTIRNGPMRDVNEFLTVLNVLKKNNPDYIDETIWFGEDANENGVLDPNEDDGPETPPVDNQDGILNRGIKDFVTVDSDGTSVNPNTASPEVLQIVMPDQYEQIIQQRQIGHVSGSSQTYRIRSYGRAHGYVHVVEWVVRLGGQGGYPSVIRMRSL
;
A
#
# COMPACT_ATOMS: atom_id res chain seq x y z
N MET A 1 -92.47 68.51 -15.04
CA MET A 1 -91.67 68.16 -16.23
C MET A 1 -90.59 67.23 -15.73
N ASN A 2 -90.72 65.95 -16.04
CA ASN A 2 -89.87 64.87 -15.54
C ASN A 2 -88.56 64.88 -16.32
N ASP A 3 -87.42 64.90 -15.63
CA ASP A 3 -86.13 64.52 -16.20
C ASP A 3 -85.51 63.48 -15.26
N GLU A 4 -85.50 62.21 -15.69
CA GLU A 4 -84.68 61.16 -15.10
C GLU A 4 -83.23 61.32 -15.58
N PRO A 5 -82.22 61.23 -14.70
CA PRO A 5 -80.84 61.11 -15.15
C PRO A 5 -80.44 59.65 -15.34
N VAL A 6 -79.92 59.40 -16.54
CA VAL A 6 -79.31 58.17 -17.05
C VAL A 6 -78.21 57.65 -16.11
N HIS A 7 -78.30 56.37 -15.72
CA HIS A 7 -77.24 55.64 -15.02
C HIS A 7 -76.00 55.50 -15.93
N SER A 8 -74.91 56.17 -15.58
CA SER A 8 -73.58 55.89 -16.13
C SER A 8 -72.95 54.72 -15.36
N LEU A 9 -72.77 53.57 -16.05
CA LEU A 9 -71.99 52.46 -15.51
C LEU A 9 -70.50 52.84 -15.53
N SER A 10 -69.92 53.09 -14.35
CA SER A 10 -68.48 53.26 -14.21
C SER A 10 -67.75 51.95 -14.51
N PRO A 11 -66.65 51.94 -15.29
CA PRO A 11 -65.89 50.73 -15.54
C PRO A 11 -65.24 50.25 -14.23
N ARG A 12 -65.56 49.03 -13.80
CA ARG A 12 -64.92 48.40 -12.64
C ARG A 12 -63.44 48.15 -12.96
N HIS A 13 -62.55 48.84 -12.27
CA HIS A 13 -61.12 48.52 -12.30
C HIS A 13 -60.89 47.08 -11.78
N PRO A 14 -60.08 46.25 -12.46
CA PRO A 14 -59.83 44.87 -12.07
C PRO A 14 -58.91 44.82 -10.83
N ARG A 15 -59.50 44.88 -9.63
CA ARG A 15 -58.78 44.87 -8.34
C ARG A 15 -58.33 43.48 -7.87
N GLY A 16 -58.53 42.41 -8.66
CA GLY A 16 -58.14 41.04 -8.32
C GLY A 16 -56.79 40.56 -8.89
N ILE A 17 -56.27 41.23 -9.94
CA ILE A 17 -55.06 40.78 -10.64
C ILE A 17 -53.78 41.07 -9.82
N ALA A 18 -53.74 42.20 -9.13
CA ALA A 18 -52.56 42.60 -8.34
C ALA A 18 -52.21 41.58 -7.25
N LEU A 19 -53.22 41.06 -6.52
CA LEU A 19 -53.00 40.06 -5.47
C LEU A 19 -52.43 38.75 -6.05
N ILE A 20 -52.96 38.29 -7.19
CA ILE A 20 -52.48 37.07 -7.86
C ILE A 20 -51.03 37.26 -8.30
N SER A 21 -50.71 38.39 -8.96
CA SER A 21 -49.33 38.71 -9.34
C SER A 21 -48.38 38.78 -8.14
N THR A 22 -48.80 39.39 -7.02
CA THR A 22 -48.01 39.43 -5.79
C THR A 22 -47.79 38.03 -5.23
N MET A 23 -48.82 37.18 -5.19
CA MET A 23 -48.68 35.80 -4.71
C MET A 23 -47.73 34.99 -5.59
N PHE A 24 -47.79 35.13 -6.91
CA PHE A 24 -46.84 34.46 -7.81
C PHE A 24 -45.41 34.96 -7.59
N VAL A 25 -45.20 36.27 -7.49
CA VAL A 25 -43.88 36.84 -7.19
C VAL A 25 -43.36 36.31 -5.84
N LEU A 26 -44.19 36.29 -4.80
CA LEU A 26 -43.82 35.75 -3.50
C LEU A 26 -43.54 34.25 -3.53
N PHE A 27 -44.32 33.48 -4.30
CA PHE A 27 -44.09 32.05 -4.50
C PHE A 27 -42.73 31.79 -5.14
N PHE A 28 -42.39 32.51 -6.23
CA PHE A 28 -41.08 32.38 -6.86
C PHE A 28 -39.95 32.86 -5.96
N LEU A 29 -40.12 33.95 -5.22
CA LEU A 29 -39.14 34.43 -4.24
C LEU A 29 -38.92 33.41 -3.12
N MET A 30 -39.98 32.78 -2.63
CA MET A 30 -39.88 31.73 -1.60
C MET A 30 -39.18 30.49 -2.15
N ALA A 31 -39.54 30.03 -3.35
CA ALA A 31 -38.88 28.90 -4.00
C ALA A 31 -37.38 29.16 -4.21
N LEU A 32 -37.02 30.36 -4.67
CA LEU A 32 -35.64 30.81 -4.84
C LEU A 32 -34.90 30.86 -3.49
N ALA A 33 -35.52 31.42 -2.46
CA ALA A 33 -34.94 31.47 -1.12
C ALA A 33 -34.68 30.06 -0.55
N LEU A 34 -35.62 29.12 -0.74
CA LEU A 34 -35.44 27.72 -0.33
C LEU A 34 -34.32 27.04 -1.13
N SER A 35 -34.22 27.25 -2.44
CA SER A 35 -33.15 26.66 -3.25
C SER A 35 -31.77 27.16 -2.82
N TYR A 36 -31.64 28.47 -2.54
CA TYR A 36 -30.40 29.03 -2.02
C TYR A 36 -30.07 28.50 -0.61
N ALA A 37 -31.06 28.40 0.28
CA ALA A 37 -30.83 27.86 1.61
C ALA A 37 -30.39 26.38 1.58
N PHE A 38 -30.98 25.58 0.67
CA PHE A 38 -30.57 24.20 0.45
C PHE A 38 -29.13 24.11 -0.10
N ALA A 39 -28.83 24.88 -1.14
CA ALA A 39 -27.49 24.92 -1.72
C ALA A 39 -26.42 25.35 -0.69
N ALA A 40 -26.68 26.42 0.06
CA ALA A 40 -25.77 26.90 1.10
C ALA A 40 -25.55 25.85 2.21
N ARG A 41 -26.59 25.11 2.60
CA ARG A 41 -26.46 24.03 3.60
C ARG A 41 -25.64 22.86 3.05
N LEU A 42 -25.84 22.49 1.79
CA LEU A 42 -25.05 21.46 1.12
C LEU A 42 -23.57 21.87 1.05
N GLU A 43 -23.29 23.07 0.54
CA GLU A 43 -21.92 23.60 0.43
C GLU A 43 -21.24 23.69 1.81
N SER A 44 -21.94 24.18 2.84
CA SER A 44 -21.40 24.23 4.19
C SER A 44 -21.08 22.85 4.76
N SER A 45 -21.90 21.85 4.45
CA SER A 45 -21.68 20.46 4.90
C SER A 45 -20.50 19.83 4.16
N LEU A 46 -20.39 20.04 2.85
CA LEU A 46 -19.26 19.58 2.05
C LEU A 46 -17.94 20.24 2.49
N ALA A 47 -17.95 21.55 2.73
CA ALA A 47 -16.78 22.28 3.21
C ALA A 47 -16.31 21.78 4.58
N ARG A 48 -17.25 21.44 5.48
CA ARG A 48 -16.93 20.85 6.78
C ARG A 48 -16.33 19.46 6.64
N ASN A 49 -16.99 18.57 5.88
CA ASN A 49 -16.50 17.22 5.64
C ASN A 49 -15.10 17.23 4.99
N TYR A 50 -14.86 18.15 4.05
CA TYR A 50 -13.54 18.34 3.45
C TYR A 50 -12.50 18.82 4.47
N ALA A 51 -12.85 19.76 5.35
CA ALA A 51 -11.94 20.22 6.39
C ALA A 51 -11.60 19.10 7.39
N ASP A 52 -12.59 18.29 7.77
CA ASP A 52 -12.43 17.14 8.68
C ASP A 52 -11.54 16.05 8.07
N ASP A 53 -11.76 15.72 6.78
CA ASP A 53 -10.92 14.77 6.03
C ASP A 53 -9.48 15.28 5.88
N MET A 54 -9.30 16.56 5.54
CA MET A 54 -7.98 17.19 5.50
C MET A 54 -7.27 17.12 6.85
N GLN A 55 -7.99 17.30 7.96
CA GLN A 55 -7.42 17.19 9.30
C GLN A 55 -6.94 15.76 9.59
N ALA A 56 -7.71 14.73 9.21
CA ALA A 56 -7.27 13.34 9.31
C ALA A 56 -6.02 13.08 8.44
N GLN A 57 -5.98 13.61 7.22
CA GLN A 57 -4.79 13.51 6.35
C GLN A 57 -3.55 14.16 6.99
N TYR A 58 -3.67 15.35 7.57
CA TYR A 58 -2.55 16.02 8.24
C TYR A 58 -2.12 15.30 9.52
N CYS A 59 -3.04 14.69 10.26
CA CYS A 59 -2.69 13.78 11.35
C CYS A 59 -1.85 12.61 10.84
N ALA A 60 -2.26 11.97 9.73
CA ALA A 60 -1.50 10.88 9.12
C ALA A 60 -0.09 11.35 8.71
N LYS A 61 0.03 12.50 8.04
CA LYS A 61 1.32 13.10 7.68
C LYS A 61 2.21 13.37 8.90
N ALA A 62 1.64 13.79 10.03
CA ALA A 62 2.42 13.99 11.26
C ALA A 62 3.07 12.68 11.75
N GLY A 63 2.37 11.56 11.66
CA GLY A 63 2.94 10.24 11.96
C GLY A 63 4.11 9.88 11.03
N ILE A 64 4.03 10.23 9.75
CA ILE A 64 5.15 10.05 8.81
C ILE A 64 6.40 10.82 9.29
N TYR A 65 6.22 12.10 9.64
CA TYR A 65 7.34 12.92 10.13
C TYR A 65 7.87 12.44 11.48
N ARG A 66 7.01 11.92 12.36
CA ARG A 66 7.47 11.30 13.62
C ARG A 66 8.34 10.08 13.33
N ALA A 67 7.91 9.19 12.44
CA ALA A 67 8.68 8.02 12.07
C ALA A 67 10.03 8.37 11.45
N LEU A 68 10.07 9.38 10.57
CA LEU A 68 11.33 9.91 10.03
C LEU A 68 12.27 10.43 11.12
N ALA A 69 11.75 11.04 12.18
CA ALA A 69 12.56 11.49 13.31
C ALA A 69 13.15 10.32 14.11
N GLU A 70 12.36 9.27 14.36
CA GLU A 70 12.82 8.06 15.07
C GLU A 70 13.85 7.28 14.24
N ILE A 71 13.64 7.13 12.92
CA ILE A 71 14.60 6.50 12.01
C ILE A 71 15.96 7.21 12.08
N LYS A 72 15.96 8.55 12.00
CA LYS A 72 17.19 9.35 12.10
C LYS A 72 17.89 9.19 13.45
N GLU A 73 17.14 9.03 14.52
CA GLU A 73 17.72 8.83 15.85
C GLU A 73 18.37 7.45 15.98
N GLN A 74 17.75 6.40 15.43
CA GLN A 74 18.35 5.06 15.39
C GLN A 74 19.57 5.01 14.47
N GLU A 75 19.53 5.66 13.30
CA GLU A 75 20.68 5.75 12.40
C GLU A 75 21.89 6.40 13.08
N ARG A 76 21.70 7.43 13.92
CA ARG A 76 22.80 8.01 14.73
C ARG A 76 23.42 7.01 15.72
N ARG A 77 22.68 5.99 16.15
CA ARG A 77 23.17 4.90 17.00
C ARG A 77 23.94 3.85 16.20
N GLY A 78 23.90 3.91 14.86
CA GLY A 78 24.74 3.11 13.95
C GLY A 78 24.05 1.90 13.32
N TYR A 79 22.80 1.58 13.70
CA TYR A 79 22.02 0.51 13.09
C TYR A 79 20.51 0.76 13.25
N PHE A 80 19.72 0.13 12.40
CA PHE A 80 18.27 0.05 12.55
C PHE A 80 17.87 -1.39 12.90
N ALA A 81 17.04 -1.53 13.92
CA ALA A 81 16.45 -2.79 14.36
C ALA A 81 15.07 -2.52 14.96
N TYR A 82 14.16 -3.46 14.81
CA TYR A 82 12.90 -3.40 15.54
C TYR A 82 13.16 -3.65 17.02
N PRO A 83 12.54 -2.88 17.93
CA PRO A 83 12.67 -3.14 19.35
C PRO A 83 12.04 -4.49 19.69
N ARG A 84 12.77 -5.33 20.43
CA ARG A 84 12.26 -6.65 20.85
C ARG A 84 12.17 -6.78 22.37
N MET A 85 11.15 -7.48 22.84
CA MET A 85 10.91 -7.71 24.27
C MET A 85 11.99 -8.59 24.93
N ASP A 86 12.61 -9.48 24.15
CA ASP A 86 13.66 -10.40 24.61
C ASP A 86 15.05 -9.75 24.66
N VAL A 87 15.20 -8.52 24.17
CA VAL A 87 16.45 -7.73 24.24
C VAL A 87 16.30 -6.65 25.32
N PRO A 88 17.00 -6.76 26.46
CA PRO A 88 16.85 -5.82 27.57
C PRO A 88 17.09 -4.35 27.19
N GLU A 89 18.03 -4.09 26.28
CA GLU A 89 18.38 -2.75 25.79
C GLU A 89 17.26 -2.10 24.97
N ASP A 90 16.33 -2.91 24.42
CA ASP A 90 15.25 -2.43 23.56
C ASP A 90 13.97 -2.07 24.34
N ALA A 91 13.89 -2.41 25.64
CA ALA A 91 12.68 -2.19 26.45
C ALA A 91 12.23 -0.71 26.49
N GLU A 92 13.19 0.22 26.59
CA GLU A 92 12.92 1.66 26.52
C GLU A 92 12.43 2.10 25.14
N LEU A 93 12.99 1.50 24.07
CA LEU A 93 12.63 1.81 22.70
C LEU A 93 11.22 1.28 22.36
N LEU A 94 10.87 0.10 22.84
CA LEU A 94 9.52 -0.46 22.69
C LEU A 94 8.47 0.43 23.36
N THR A 95 8.74 0.85 24.60
CA THR A 95 7.86 1.78 25.34
C THR A 95 7.72 3.10 24.57
N ARG A 96 8.84 3.65 24.09
CA ARG A 96 8.84 4.85 23.25
C ARG A 96 8.00 4.65 21.98
N TYR A 97 8.11 3.52 21.30
CA TYR A 97 7.33 3.24 20.09
C TYR A 97 5.83 3.22 20.38
N GLN A 98 5.42 2.61 21.49
CA GLN A 98 4.02 2.68 21.95
C GLN A 98 3.58 4.13 22.19
N GLU A 99 4.38 4.90 22.94
CA GLU A 99 4.07 6.30 23.27
C GLU A 99 3.98 7.21 22.04
N VAL A 100 4.80 6.99 21.02
CA VAL A 100 4.95 7.93 19.89
C VAL A 100 4.25 7.49 18.62
N PHE A 101 3.88 6.21 18.50
CA PHE A 101 3.24 5.68 17.30
C PHE A 101 1.84 5.11 17.54
N GLN A 102 1.37 4.94 18.77
CA GLN A 102 0.03 4.45 19.05
C GLN A 102 -0.91 5.57 19.46
N ASP A 103 -1.93 5.83 18.65
CA ASP A 103 -2.99 6.83 18.91
C ASP A 103 -2.47 8.17 19.46
N TYR A 104 -1.33 8.64 18.93
CA TYR A 104 -0.68 9.84 19.42
C TYR A 104 -1.55 11.08 19.14
N PRO A 105 -1.90 11.88 20.15
CA PRO A 105 -2.77 13.04 19.98
C PRO A 105 -2.05 14.20 19.28
N ILE A 106 -2.67 14.76 18.25
CA ILE A 106 -2.19 15.96 17.56
C ILE A 106 -3.35 16.85 17.10
N GLY A 107 -3.38 18.10 17.58
CA GLY A 107 -4.54 18.96 17.37
C GLY A 107 -5.80 18.34 17.96
N GLU A 108 -6.86 18.21 17.15
CA GLU A 108 -8.12 17.53 17.54
C GLU A 108 -8.22 16.10 16.99
N GLY A 109 -7.11 15.54 16.49
CA GLY A 109 -7.05 14.18 15.96
C GLY A 109 -5.95 13.34 16.60
N THR A 110 -5.78 12.13 16.08
CA THR A 110 -4.69 11.23 16.46
C THR A 110 -4.01 10.66 15.22
N TYR A 111 -2.80 10.13 15.38
CA TYR A 111 -2.20 9.26 14.38
C TYR A 111 -1.73 7.95 14.98
N THR A 112 -1.66 6.92 14.13
CA THR A 112 -1.00 5.66 14.46
C THR A 112 -0.05 5.29 13.33
N VAL A 113 1.23 5.05 13.63
CA VAL A 113 2.18 4.51 12.66
C VAL A 113 2.33 3.02 12.93
N LYS A 114 1.99 2.21 11.95
CA LYS A 114 2.11 0.76 12.05
C LYS A 114 2.68 0.19 10.78
N PHE A 115 3.42 -0.89 10.93
CA PHE A 115 3.77 -1.76 9.85
C PHE A 115 3.07 -3.10 10.07
N LYS A 116 2.69 -3.75 8.97
CA LYS A 116 2.53 -5.20 8.97
C LYS A 116 3.87 -5.67 8.43
N ASP A 117 4.65 -6.40 9.20
CA ASP A 117 5.72 -7.14 8.56
C ASP A 117 5.09 -8.21 7.67
N ASN A 118 5.87 -8.79 6.78
CA ASN A 118 5.32 -9.73 5.82
C ASN A 118 5.05 -11.11 6.41
N PHE A 119 4.98 -11.19 7.75
CA PHE A 119 4.68 -12.41 8.50
C PHE A 119 3.34 -12.28 9.22
N GLY A 120 2.58 -11.22 8.95
CA GLY A 120 1.31 -10.95 9.59
C GLY A 120 1.45 -10.35 10.99
N GLN A 121 2.67 -10.13 11.48
CA GLN A 121 2.86 -9.42 12.75
C GLN A 121 2.72 -7.92 12.50
N ALA A 122 1.71 -7.35 13.15
CA ALA A 122 1.51 -5.92 13.19
C ALA A 122 2.41 -5.34 14.28
N GLY A 123 3.32 -4.46 13.89
CA GLY A 123 4.17 -3.68 14.79
C GLY A 123 3.87 -2.19 14.70
N LEU A 124 4.41 -1.44 15.65
CA LEU A 124 4.38 0.03 15.63
C LEU A 124 5.67 0.57 15.01
N GLY A 125 5.55 1.61 14.20
CA GLY A 125 6.70 2.28 13.58
C GLY A 125 6.87 2.02 12.08
N PRO A 126 8.02 2.40 11.51
CA PRO A 126 8.31 2.27 10.08
C PRO A 126 8.69 0.83 9.71
N MET A 127 8.39 0.41 8.49
CA MET A 127 8.88 -0.84 7.91
C MET A 127 10.24 -0.61 7.24
N ASP A 128 11.20 -1.50 7.50
CA ASP A 128 12.50 -1.51 6.83
C ASP A 128 12.42 -2.23 5.47
N GLU A 129 12.59 -1.53 4.35
CA GLU A 129 12.59 -2.17 3.02
C GLU A 129 13.84 -3.03 2.81
N ASN A 130 14.93 -2.77 3.53
CA ASN A 130 16.10 -3.65 3.52
C ASN A 130 15.84 -4.97 4.27
N SER A 131 14.69 -5.15 4.94
CA SER A 131 14.28 -6.46 5.44
C SER A 131 13.84 -7.43 4.33
N LEU A 132 13.64 -6.91 3.12
CA LEU A 132 13.11 -7.63 1.96
C LEU A 132 14.14 -7.84 0.85
N ILE A 133 13.89 -8.87 0.03
CA ILE A 133 14.73 -9.23 -1.10
C ILE A 133 14.41 -8.32 -2.27
N ASN A 134 15.39 -7.55 -2.75
CA ASN A 134 15.18 -6.75 -3.96
C ASN A 134 15.20 -7.65 -5.21
N ILE A 135 14.01 -7.90 -5.78
CA ILE A 135 13.87 -8.81 -6.92
C ILE A 135 14.54 -8.29 -8.19
N ASN A 136 14.51 -6.96 -8.42
CA ASN A 136 15.22 -6.33 -9.54
C ASN A 136 16.72 -6.59 -9.44
N ARG A 137 17.31 -6.47 -8.24
CA ARG A 137 18.75 -6.66 -8.05
C ARG A 137 19.18 -8.10 -8.32
N LEU A 138 18.37 -9.07 -7.94
CA LEU A 138 18.66 -10.49 -8.22
C LEU A 138 18.57 -10.77 -9.72
N ALA A 139 17.52 -10.27 -10.40
CA ALA A 139 17.34 -10.41 -11.83
C ALA A 139 18.49 -9.78 -12.63
N GLN A 140 18.84 -8.51 -12.33
CA GLN A 140 19.93 -7.78 -12.99
C GLN A 140 21.32 -8.41 -12.82
N ARG A 141 21.53 -9.18 -11.74
CA ARG A 141 22.78 -9.90 -11.48
C ARG A 141 22.75 -11.34 -11.99
N GLU A 142 21.62 -11.77 -12.54
CA GLU A 142 21.34 -13.15 -12.89
C GLU A 142 21.65 -14.10 -11.72
N ASP A 143 21.30 -13.72 -10.48
CA ASP A 143 21.48 -14.57 -9.30
C ASP A 143 20.40 -15.66 -9.26
N ARG A 144 20.50 -16.58 -10.21
CA ARG A 144 19.53 -17.66 -10.43
C ARG A 144 19.38 -18.56 -9.21
N GLU A 145 20.45 -18.75 -8.45
CA GLU A 145 20.44 -19.65 -7.30
C GLU A 145 19.68 -19.04 -6.11
N THR A 146 19.83 -17.73 -5.86
CA THR A 146 19.00 -17.04 -4.85
C THR A 146 17.55 -16.90 -5.32
N LEU A 147 17.30 -16.62 -6.61
CA LEU A 147 15.95 -16.59 -7.18
C LEU A 147 15.25 -17.96 -7.09
N ARG A 148 15.99 -19.05 -7.33
CA ARG A 148 15.50 -20.42 -7.18
C ARG A 148 15.05 -20.66 -5.74
N ARG A 149 15.90 -20.36 -4.75
CA ARG A 149 15.52 -20.47 -3.32
C ARG A 149 14.32 -19.59 -2.93
N LEU A 150 14.21 -18.39 -3.50
CA LEU A 150 13.05 -17.52 -3.29
C LEU A 150 11.76 -18.17 -3.81
N LEU A 151 11.78 -18.69 -5.04
CA LEU A 151 10.61 -19.30 -5.67
C LEU A 151 10.25 -20.65 -5.05
N GLN A 152 11.22 -21.37 -4.49
CA GLN A 152 11.00 -22.58 -3.69
C GLN A 152 10.15 -22.37 -2.43
N VAL A 153 9.99 -21.12 -1.98
CA VAL A 153 9.03 -20.80 -0.91
C VAL A 153 7.58 -20.97 -1.38
N ALA A 154 7.34 -20.84 -2.68
CA ALA A 154 6.00 -20.85 -3.26
C ALA A 154 5.69 -22.10 -4.09
N THR A 155 6.69 -22.81 -4.62
CA THR A 155 6.47 -24.06 -5.39
C THR A 155 7.73 -24.92 -5.43
N ASP A 156 7.58 -26.24 -5.38
CA ASP A 156 8.69 -27.20 -5.53
C ASP A 156 8.96 -27.61 -7.00
N ASP A 157 8.17 -27.10 -7.96
CA ASP A 157 8.35 -27.44 -9.38
C ASP A 157 9.53 -26.68 -9.99
N GLU A 158 10.69 -27.34 -10.06
CA GLU A 158 11.92 -26.79 -10.64
C GLU A 158 11.78 -26.39 -12.12
N VAL A 159 10.84 -26.97 -12.87
CA VAL A 159 10.57 -26.55 -14.25
C VAL A 159 9.86 -25.19 -14.25
N ILE A 160 8.83 -25.02 -13.40
CA ILE A 160 8.14 -23.74 -13.25
C ILE A 160 9.11 -22.67 -12.73
N ILE A 161 9.90 -22.99 -11.71
CA ILE A 161 10.91 -22.08 -11.15
C ILE A 161 11.86 -21.59 -12.26
N GLY A 162 12.41 -22.49 -13.06
CA GLY A 162 13.31 -22.14 -14.16
C GLY A 162 12.68 -21.15 -15.15
N LYS A 163 11.42 -21.38 -15.54
CA LYS A 163 10.67 -20.50 -16.45
C LYS A 163 10.40 -19.11 -15.86
N VAL A 164 10.03 -19.07 -14.57
CA VAL A 164 9.79 -17.80 -13.86
C VAL A 164 11.08 -16.98 -13.77
N ILE A 165 12.22 -17.63 -13.50
CA ILE A 165 13.52 -16.97 -13.45
C ILE A 165 13.87 -16.38 -14.82
N ASP A 166 13.73 -17.16 -15.91
CA ASP A 166 14.03 -16.68 -17.26
C ASP A 166 13.17 -15.47 -17.64
N HIS A 167 11.85 -15.54 -17.44
CA HIS A 167 10.97 -14.40 -17.72
C HIS A 167 11.27 -13.18 -16.85
N LEU A 168 11.62 -13.38 -15.57
CA LEU A 168 11.95 -12.29 -14.67
C LEU A 168 13.24 -11.57 -15.10
N ILE A 169 14.25 -12.32 -15.54
CA ILE A 169 15.51 -11.75 -16.05
C ILE A 169 15.23 -10.94 -17.31
N ASP A 170 14.55 -11.52 -18.31
CA ASP A 170 14.22 -10.83 -19.57
C ASP A 170 13.36 -9.57 -19.31
N TYR A 171 12.38 -9.64 -18.39
CA TYR A 171 11.55 -8.46 -18.07
C TYR A 171 12.37 -7.28 -17.53
N VAL A 172 13.42 -7.57 -16.76
CA VAL A 172 14.19 -6.56 -16.01
C VAL A 172 15.42 -6.07 -16.77
N ASP A 173 15.97 -6.88 -17.68
CA ASP A 173 17.14 -6.49 -18.46
C ASP A 173 16.80 -5.43 -19.52
N ASP A 174 17.82 -4.81 -20.12
CA ASP A 174 17.67 -3.69 -21.05
C ASP A 174 17.77 -4.08 -22.54
N ASN A 175 17.76 -5.38 -22.85
CA ASN A 175 17.92 -5.88 -24.20
C ASN A 175 16.66 -6.64 -24.67
N ASP A 176 16.72 -7.28 -25.84
CA ASP A 176 15.62 -8.07 -26.41
C ASP A 176 16.08 -9.52 -26.67
N ASN A 177 17.14 -9.98 -26.00
CA ASN A 177 17.64 -11.34 -26.15
C ASN A 177 16.95 -12.27 -25.17
N LYS A 178 15.92 -12.93 -25.68
CA LYS A 178 15.16 -13.90 -24.92
C LYS A 178 16.01 -15.06 -24.37
N ASN A 179 15.86 -15.35 -23.07
CA ASN A 179 16.34 -16.58 -22.45
C ASN A 179 15.58 -17.82 -22.99
N LEU A 180 16.05 -19.04 -22.63
CA LEU A 180 15.52 -20.30 -23.19
C LEU A 180 14.00 -20.41 -23.06
N ASP A 181 13.51 -20.21 -21.84
CA ASP A 181 12.09 -20.19 -21.53
C ASP A 181 11.64 -18.78 -21.13
N GLY A 182 12.30 -17.73 -21.64
CA GLY A 182 12.01 -16.34 -21.32
C GLY A 182 10.92 -15.70 -22.18
N ALA A 183 10.73 -14.40 -22.01
CA ALA A 183 9.72 -13.60 -22.72
C ALA A 183 10.18 -12.17 -22.91
N GLU A 184 9.96 -11.63 -24.12
CA GLU A 184 10.31 -10.27 -24.52
C GLU A 184 9.07 -9.51 -24.97
N GLU A 185 9.23 -8.30 -25.51
CA GLU A 185 8.13 -7.42 -25.92
C GLU A 185 7.02 -8.14 -26.70
N MET A 186 7.38 -9.04 -27.62
CA MET A 186 6.43 -9.81 -28.42
C MET A 186 5.47 -10.63 -27.56
N GLU A 187 5.96 -11.38 -26.58
CA GLU A 187 5.13 -12.22 -25.72
C GLU A 187 4.18 -11.40 -24.84
N TYR A 188 4.63 -10.23 -24.34
CA TYR A 188 3.81 -9.34 -23.52
C TYR A 188 2.74 -8.59 -24.33
N GLU A 189 3.04 -8.21 -25.58
CA GLU A 189 2.09 -7.55 -26.47
C GLU A 189 0.92 -8.47 -26.88
N GLU A 190 1.10 -9.79 -26.78
CA GLU A 190 0.04 -10.75 -27.03
C GLU A 190 -0.89 -10.99 -25.83
N LEU A 191 -0.64 -10.38 -24.66
CA LEU A 191 -1.58 -10.40 -23.55
C LEU A 191 -2.87 -9.62 -23.88
N VAL A 192 -3.93 -9.90 -23.14
CA VAL A 192 -5.21 -9.17 -23.23
C VAL A 192 -5.58 -8.62 -21.85
N PRO A 193 -5.53 -7.29 -21.63
CA PRO A 193 -5.07 -6.25 -22.55
C PRO A 193 -3.57 -6.35 -22.85
N ARG A 194 -3.15 -5.82 -24.01
CA ARG A 194 -1.73 -5.81 -24.41
C ARG A 194 -0.91 -5.08 -23.38
N GLN A 195 0.25 -5.64 -23.04
CA GLN A 195 1.18 -5.04 -22.09
C GLN A 195 2.45 -4.62 -22.82
N THR A 196 2.89 -3.39 -22.57
CA THR A 196 4.19 -2.90 -23.04
C THR A 196 5.17 -2.99 -21.88
N ILE A 197 6.28 -3.68 -22.09
CA ILE A 197 7.37 -3.73 -21.10
C ILE A 197 8.33 -2.57 -21.30
N ARG A 198 9.21 -2.36 -20.31
CA ARG A 198 10.15 -1.23 -20.31
C ARG A 198 11.57 -1.62 -20.65
N ASN A 199 11.87 -2.92 -20.68
CA ASN A 199 13.21 -3.50 -20.64
C ASN A 199 14.04 -2.79 -19.56
N GLY A 200 13.64 -3.03 -18.31
CA GLY A 200 14.26 -2.37 -17.18
C GLY A 200 13.60 -2.71 -15.83
N PRO A 201 14.21 -2.25 -14.72
CA PRO A 201 13.73 -2.54 -13.37
C PRO A 201 12.25 -2.22 -13.16
N MET A 202 11.56 -3.16 -12.51
CA MET A 202 10.19 -3.00 -12.04
C MET A 202 10.09 -1.77 -11.14
N ARG A 203 9.09 -0.92 -11.37
CA ARG A 203 8.83 0.27 -10.54
C ARG A 203 7.80 0.03 -9.46
N ASP A 204 7.04 -1.04 -9.59
CA ASP A 204 6.10 -1.55 -8.60
C ASP A 204 6.29 -3.05 -8.48
N VAL A 205 6.19 -3.57 -7.26
CA VAL A 205 6.34 -5.00 -6.99
C VAL A 205 5.29 -5.83 -7.76
N ASN A 206 4.09 -5.29 -7.98
CA ASN A 206 3.03 -5.96 -8.73
C ASN A 206 3.29 -6.04 -10.25
N GLU A 207 4.32 -5.37 -10.79
CA GLU A 207 4.72 -5.60 -12.18
C GLU A 207 5.13 -7.06 -12.43
N PHE A 208 5.53 -7.81 -11.38
CA PHE A 208 5.76 -9.25 -11.45
C PHE A 208 4.52 -10.05 -11.91
N LEU A 209 3.30 -9.57 -11.65
CA LEU A 209 2.09 -10.22 -12.16
C LEU A 209 2.05 -10.24 -13.69
N THR A 210 2.67 -9.27 -14.35
CA THR A 210 2.79 -9.26 -15.83
C THR A 210 3.63 -10.43 -16.33
N VAL A 211 4.73 -10.74 -15.63
CA VAL A 211 5.56 -11.92 -15.88
C VAL A 211 4.72 -13.20 -15.71
N LEU A 212 4.00 -13.32 -14.59
CA LEU A 212 3.14 -14.48 -14.34
C LEU A 212 2.00 -14.61 -15.36
N ASN A 213 1.45 -13.50 -15.87
CA ASN A 213 0.37 -13.55 -16.85
C ASN A 213 0.82 -14.14 -18.20
N VAL A 214 2.04 -13.85 -18.67
CA VAL A 214 2.60 -14.48 -19.87
C VAL A 214 2.78 -15.98 -19.64
N LEU A 215 3.37 -16.34 -18.50
CA LEU A 215 3.58 -17.71 -18.11
C LEU A 215 2.27 -18.50 -18.00
N LYS A 216 1.26 -17.95 -17.32
CA LYS A 216 -0.09 -18.51 -17.17
C LYS A 216 -0.78 -18.68 -18.51
N LYS A 217 -0.65 -17.71 -19.44
CA LYS A 217 -1.19 -17.84 -20.80
C LYS A 217 -0.60 -19.06 -21.52
N ASN A 218 0.70 -19.30 -21.36
CA ASN A 218 1.42 -20.38 -22.03
C ASN A 218 1.32 -21.73 -21.28
N ASN A 219 1.07 -21.70 -19.97
CA ASN A 219 1.03 -22.86 -19.07
C ASN A 219 -0.14 -22.76 -18.05
N PRO A 220 -1.40 -22.71 -18.51
CA PRO A 220 -2.55 -22.40 -17.66
C PRO A 220 -2.86 -23.47 -16.61
N ASP A 221 -2.44 -24.71 -16.84
CA ASP A 221 -2.70 -25.84 -15.94
C ASP A 221 -1.74 -25.91 -14.75
N TYR A 222 -0.65 -25.13 -14.76
CA TYR A 222 0.47 -25.25 -13.82
C TYR A 222 0.87 -23.94 -13.16
N ILE A 223 0.53 -22.80 -13.77
CA ILE A 223 0.93 -21.48 -13.26
C ILE A 223 -0.32 -20.70 -12.91
N ASP A 224 -0.50 -20.45 -11.62
CA ASP A 224 -1.52 -19.56 -11.10
C ASP A 224 -0.90 -18.46 -10.23
N GLU A 225 -1.77 -17.67 -9.58
CA GLU A 225 -1.38 -16.47 -8.84
C GLU A 225 -0.88 -16.78 -7.41
N THR A 226 -0.96 -18.04 -6.96
CA THR A 226 -0.46 -18.50 -5.64
C THR A 226 1.05 -18.36 -5.53
N ILE A 227 1.80 -18.45 -6.64
CA ILE A 227 3.24 -18.14 -6.66
C ILE A 227 3.48 -16.72 -6.10
N TRP A 228 2.59 -15.78 -6.42
CA TRP A 228 2.69 -14.42 -5.96
C TRP A 228 2.01 -14.18 -4.61
N PHE A 229 0.74 -14.53 -4.48
CA PHE A 229 -0.10 -14.19 -3.32
C PHE A 229 -0.10 -15.25 -2.22
N GLY A 230 0.32 -16.48 -2.52
CA GLY A 230 0.17 -17.62 -1.63
C GLY A 230 -1.26 -18.13 -1.52
N GLU A 231 -1.46 -18.95 -0.49
CA GLU A 231 -2.71 -19.56 -0.06
C GLU A 231 -3.41 -18.73 1.03
N ASP A 232 -2.71 -17.80 1.69
CA ASP A 232 -3.26 -16.91 2.74
C ASP A 232 -4.16 -15.81 2.15
N ALA A 233 -5.35 -16.19 1.70
CA ALA A 233 -6.24 -15.34 0.92
C ALA A 233 -6.80 -14.16 1.73
N ASN A 234 -6.92 -14.31 3.04
CA ASN A 234 -7.38 -13.25 3.93
C ASN A 234 -6.21 -12.49 4.62
N GLU A 235 -4.97 -12.87 4.30
CA GLU A 235 -3.72 -12.37 4.84
C GLU A 235 -3.67 -12.37 6.39
N ASN A 236 -4.28 -13.36 7.05
CA ASN A 236 -4.32 -13.48 8.51
C ASN A 236 -3.13 -14.28 9.08
N GLY A 237 -2.35 -14.94 8.22
CA GLY A 237 -1.17 -15.74 8.58
C GLY A 237 -1.47 -17.10 9.23
N VAL A 238 -2.72 -17.57 9.14
CA VAL A 238 -3.24 -18.82 9.71
C VAL A 238 -3.84 -19.65 8.58
N LEU A 239 -3.46 -20.92 8.51
CA LEU A 239 -4.03 -21.86 7.54
C LEU A 239 -5.52 -22.08 7.85
N ASP A 240 -6.39 -21.52 7.01
CA ASP A 240 -7.82 -21.72 7.08
C ASP A 240 -8.28 -22.96 6.31
N PRO A 241 -9.44 -23.57 6.62
CA PRO A 241 -9.89 -24.80 5.95
C PRO A 241 -10.04 -24.69 4.43
N ASN A 242 -10.30 -23.47 3.91
CA ASN A 242 -10.41 -23.19 2.48
C ASN A 242 -9.06 -22.91 1.80
N GLU A 243 -7.97 -23.01 2.56
CA GLU A 243 -6.58 -22.81 2.11
C GLU A 243 -5.79 -24.14 2.24
N ASP A 244 -6.49 -25.24 2.55
CA ASP A 244 -5.99 -26.61 2.69
C ASP A 244 -7.05 -27.62 2.18
N ASP A 245 -7.85 -27.23 1.17
CA ASP A 245 -8.91 -28.05 0.56
C ASP A 245 -8.64 -28.43 -0.91
N GLY A 246 -7.43 -28.16 -1.39
CA GLY A 246 -6.97 -28.46 -2.73
C GLY A 246 -7.64 -27.53 -3.75
N PRO A 247 -8.34 -28.07 -4.76
CA PRO A 247 -9.04 -27.27 -5.75
C PRO A 247 -10.53 -27.03 -5.40
N GLU A 248 -11.00 -27.38 -4.19
CA GLU A 248 -12.43 -27.32 -3.85
C GLU A 248 -12.93 -25.88 -3.72
N THR A 249 -12.19 -25.02 -3.02
CA THR A 249 -12.49 -23.59 -2.92
C THR A 249 -11.26 -22.73 -3.24
N PRO A 250 -11.45 -21.46 -3.64
CA PRO A 250 -10.32 -20.55 -3.82
C PRO A 250 -9.72 -20.12 -2.46
N PRO A 251 -8.39 -19.93 -2.37
CA PRO A 251 -7.40 -20.12 -3.44
C PRO A 251 -7.14 -21.60 -3.70
N VAL A 252 -6.76 -21.96 -4.93
CA VAL A 252 -6.35 -23.34 -5.22
C VAL A 252 -5.07 -23.63 -4.44
N ASP A 253 -5.06 -24.69 -3.66
CA ASP A 253 -3.95 -25.09 -2.80
C ASP A 253 -3.52 -26.53 -3.07
N ASN A 254 -2.46 -26.97 -2.39
CA ASN A 254 -1.89 -28.30 -2.55
C ASN A 254 -2.32 -29.31 -1.46
N GLN A 255 -3.13 -28.87 -0.48
CA GLN A 255 -3.59 -29.64 0.68
C GLN A 255 -2.45 -30.35 1.45
N ASP A 256 -1.31 -29.69 1.63
CA ASP A 256 -0.16 -30.26 2.33
C ASP A 256 -0.12 -29.95 3.84
N GLY A 257 -1.09 -29.16 4.34
CA GLY A 257 -1.17 -28.72 5.73
C GLY A 257 -0.18 -27.60 6.11
N ILE A 258 0.45 -26.93 5.14
CA ILE A 258 1.40 -25.84 5.33
C ILE A 258 0.91 -24.60 4.58
N LEU A 259 0.73 -23.49 5.29
CA LEU A 259 0.35 -22.22 4.65
C LEU A 259 1.48 -21.66 3.78
N ASN A 260 1.27 -21.68 2.47
CA ASN A 260 2.11 -20.97 1.51
C ASN A 260 1.76 -19.48 1.48
N ARG A 261 2.75 -18.59 1.63
CA ARG A 261 2.52 -17.13 1.64
C ARG A 261 2.79 -16.45 0.29
N GLY A 262 3.24 -17.21 -0.70
CA GLY A 262 3.68 -16.69 -1.98
C GLY A 262 4.92 -15.79 -1.84
N ILE A 263 5.51 -15.36 -2.96
CA ILE A 263 6.76 -14.59 -2.90
C ILE A 263 6.56 -13.11 -2.60
N LYS A 264 5.35 -12.55 -2.77
CA LYS A 264 5.04 -11.11 -2.58
C LYS A 264 5.49 -10.59 -1.22
N ASP A 265 5.40 -11.44 -0.20
CA ASP A 265 5.75 -11.14 1.18
C ASP A 265 7.28 -11.13 1.43
N PHE A 266 8.07 -11.66 0.51
CA PHE A 266 9.53 -11.75 0.65
C PHE A 266 10.28 -10.73 -0.20
N VAL A 267 9.59 -10.01 -1.10
CA VAL A 267 10.22 -9.17 -2.11
C VAL A 267 9.88 -7.69 -2.02
N THR A 268 10.81 -6.88 -2.52
CA THR A 268 10.64 -5.45 -2.77
C THR A 268 11.28 -5.07 -4.10
N VAL A 269 10.92 -3.89 -4.61
CA VAL A 269 11.62 -3.23 -5.73
C VAL A 269 12.36 -1.98 -5.28
N ASP A 270 12.14 -1.53 -4.05
CA ASP A 270 12.52 -0.18 -3.59
C ASP A 270 13.86 -0.15 -2.82
N SER A 271 14.23 -1.27 -2.18
CA SER A 271 15.44 -1.32 -1.36
C SER A 271 16.73 -1.15 -2.19
N ASP A 272 17.70 -0.45 -1.62
CA ASP A 272 18.93 -0.04 -2.27
C ASP A 272 20.18 -0.78 -1.77
N GLY A 273 20.04 -1.51 -0.67
CA GLY A 273 21.10 -2.32 -0.08
C GLY A 273 21.57 -3.44 -1.01
N THR A 274 22.86 -3.77 -0.92
CA THR A 274 23.43 -4.94 -1.62
C THR A 274 23.04 -6.26 -0.98
N SER A 275 22.57 -6.21 0.26
CA SER A 275 22.13 -7.32 1.08
C SER A 275 20.94 -6.88 1.93
N VAL A 276 20.22 -7.84 2.50
CA VAL A 276 19.17 -7.57 3.48
C VAL A 276 19.76 -7.11 4.81
N ASN A 277 18.99 -6.37 5.61
CA ASN A 277 19.37 -6.02 6.98
C ASN A 277 19.11 -7.23 7.91
N PRO A 278 20.17 -7.83 8.48
CA PRO A 278 20.03 -8.99 9.35
C PRO A 278 19.47 -8.66 10.72
N ASN A 279 18.95 -7.47 11.03
CA ASN A 279 18.18 -7.25 12.27
C ASN A 279 16.67 -7.18 12.04
N THR A 280 16.23 -7.00 10.80
CA THR A 280 14.82 -6.78 10.44
C THR A 280 14.31 -7.79 9.43
N ALA A 281 15.18 -8.41 8.64
CA ALA A 281 14.83 -9.52 7.74
C ALA A 281 14.27 -10.71 8.54
N SER A 282 13.37 -11.48 7.94
CA SER A 282 12.85 -12.68 8.59
C SER A 282 13.84 -13.84 8.55
N PRO A 283 13.62 -14.91 9.35
CA PRO A 283 14.39 -16.14 9.22
C PRO A 283 14.37 -16.70 7.79
N GLU A 284 13.23 -16.73 7.13
CA GLU A 284 13.06 -17.22 5.76
C GLU A 284 13.84 -16.37 4.75
N VAL A 285 13.74 -15.03 4.84
CA VAL A 285 14.53 -14.12 3.99
C VAL A 285 16.02 -14.37 4.19
N LEU A 286 16.47 -14.51 5.43
CA LEU A 286 17.87 -14.83 5.73
C LEU A 286 18.29 -16.20 5.18
N GLN A 287 17.44 -17.21 5.29
CA GLN A 287 17.70 -18.54 4.75
C GLN A 287 17.83 -18.52 3.22
N ILE A 288 17.06 -17.69 2.53
CA ILE A 288 17.11 -17.52 1.08
C ILE A 288 18.40 -16.80 0.64
N VAL A 289 18.73 -15.67 1.27
CA VAL A 289 19.81 -14.78 0.79
C VAL A 289 21.16 -15.01 1.44
N MET A 290 21.21 -15.61 2.64
CA MET A 290 22.42 -15.85 3.42
C MET A 290 22.42 -17.24 4.09
N PRO A 291 22.16 -18.34 3.34
CA PRO A 291 22.03 -19.68 3.92
C PRO A 291 23.27 -20.10 4.73
N ASP A 292 24.46 -19.76 4.26
CA ASP A 292 25.73 -20.12 4.93
C ASP A 292 25.94 -19.40 6.27
N GLN A 293 25.34 -18.21 6.44
CA GLN A 293 25.47 -17.38 7.65
C GLN A 293 24.21 -17.43 8.53
N TYR A 294 23.15 -18.10 8.08
CA TYR A 294 21.83 -18.10 8.72
C TYR A 294 21.90 -18.44 10.21
N GLU A 295 22.46 -19.61 10.54
CA GLU A 295 22.57 -20.08 11.94
C GLU A 295 23.34 -19.11 12.82
N GLN A 296 24.44 -18.56 12.29
CA GLN A 296 25.25 -17.58 13.02
C GLN A 296 24.47 -16.28 13.26
N ILE A 297 23.74 -15.78 12.27
CA ILE A 297 22.92 -14.56 12.38
C ILE A 297 21.80 -14.75 13.40
N ILE A 298 21.07 -15.87 13.34
CA ILE A 298 19.96 -16.14 14.28
C ILE A 298 20.48 -16.23 15.71
N GLN A 299 21.60 -16.90 15.96
CA GLN A 299 22.21 -16.95 17.29
C GLN A 299 22.65 -15.58 17.79
N GLN A 300 23.26 -14.76 16.92
CA GLN A 300 23.67 -13.40 17.29
C GLN A 300 22.49 -12.49 17.59
N ARG A 301 21.37 -12.62 16.84
CA ARG A 301 20.13 -11.89 17.10
C ARG A 301 19.58 -12.18 18.50
N GLN A 302 19.68 -13.40 19.01
CA GLN A 302 19.13 -13.73 20.33
C GLN A 302 19.81 -12.98 21.48
N ILE A 303 21.06 -12.56 21.28
CA ILE A 303 21.88 -11.92 22.32
C ILE A 303 22.18 -10.44 22.05
N GLY A 304 21.66 -9.88 20.94
CA GLY A 304 21.88 -8.50 20.56
C GLY A 304 21.55 -8.21 19.09
N HIS A 305 22.24 -7.23 18.52
CA HIS A 305 22.07 -6.78 17.15
C HIS A 305 23.28 -7.14 16.29
N VAL A 306 23.04 -7.52 15.05
CA VAL A 306 24.04 -7.87 14.03
C VAL A 306 24.40 -6.63 13.22
N SER A 307 25.62 -6.56 12.69
CA SER A 307 26.01 -5.48 11.79
C SER A 307 25.12 -5.50 10.54
N GLY A 308 24.47 -4.37 10.26
CA GLY A 308 23.55 -4.19 9.14
C GLY A 308 23.37 -2.71 8.85
N SER A 309 22.89 -2.40 7.66
CA SER A 309 22.47 -1.04 7.33
C SER A 309 21.13 -1.05 6.61
N SER A 310 20.35 -0.01 6.87
CA SER A 310 19.05 0.21 6.27
C SER A 310 18.98 1.65 5.80
N GLN A 311 18.68 1.82 4.53
CA GLN A 311 18.59 3.14 3.90
C GLN A 311 17.18 3.40 3.40
N THR A 312 16.40 2.36 3.10
CA THR A 312 15.06 2.51 2.54
C THR A 312 14.00 2.02 3.54
N TYR A 313 12.96 2.83 3.76
CA TYR A 313 11.90 2.57 4.72
C TYR A 313 10.53 2.85 4.11
N ARG A 314 9.54 2.03 4.44
CA ARG A 314 8.11 2.26 4.15
C ARG A 314 7.40 2.66 5.42
N ILE A 315 6.75 3.82 5.41
CA ILE A 315 6.10 4.38 6.58
C ILE A 315 4.61 4.49 6.28
N ARG A 316 3.79 3.74 7.01
CA ARG A 316 2.33 3.75 6.88
C ARG A 316 1.70 4.35 8.13
N SER A 317 1.01 5.47 7.96
CA SER A 317 0.42 6.25 9.04
C SER A 317 -1.08 6.42 8.85
N TYR A 318 -1.83 6.18 9.92
CA TYR A 318 -3.28 6.24 9.99
C TYR A 318 -3.66 7.47 10.81
N GLY A 319 -4.14 8.51 10.16
CA GLY A 319 -4.65 9.71 10.83
C GLY A 319 -6.14 9.63 11.07
N ARG A 320 -6.60 10.07 12.24
CA ARG A 320 -8.01 10.09 12.62
C ARG A 320 -8.41 11.45 13.14
N ALA A 321 -9.50 12.01 12.61
CA ALA A 321 -10.08 13.26 13.10
C ALA A 321 -11.58 13.29 12.77
N HIS A 322 -12.42 13.75 13.70
CA HIS A 322 -13.86 13.95 13.48
C HIS A 322 -14.62 12.76 12.82
N GLY A 323 -14.19 11.52 13.10
CA GLY A 323 -14.78 10.31 12.53
C GLY A 323 -14.22 9.88 11.16
N TYR A 324 -13.35 10.68 10.56
CA TYR A 324 -12.61 10.33 9.34
C TYR A 324 -11.33 9.58 9.70
N VAL A 325 -10.97 8.63 8.84
CA VAL A 325 -9.67 7.94 8.87
C VAL A 325 -9.03 8.12 7.51
N HIS A 326 -7.81 8.60 7.49
CA HIS A 326 -7.03 8.76 6.26
C HIS A 326 -5.70 8.03 6.42
N VAL A 327 -5.27 7.29 5.39
CA VAL A 327 -4.01 6.54 5.43
C VAL A 327 -3.01 7.16 4.46
N VAL A 328 -1.81 7.42 4.94
CA VAL A 328 -0.69 7.91 4.11
C VAL A 328 0.43 6.89 4.20
N GLU A 329 1.00 6.55 3.04
CA GLU A 329 2.15 5.66 2.94
C GLU A 329 3.26 6.30 2.12
N TRP A 330 4.44 6.45 2.72
CA TRP A 330 5.64 6.96 2.05
C TRP A 330 6.73 5.89 2.04
N VAL A 331 7.34 5.66 0.88
CA VAL A 331 8.61 4.97 0.77
C VAL A 331 9.70 6.04 0.70
N VAL A 332 10.63 6.00 1.65
CA VAL A 332 11.67 7.01 1.84
C VAL A 332 13.04 6.38 1.83
N ARG A 333 14.03 7.09 1.29
CA ARG A 333 15.45 6.71 1.34
C ARG A 333 16.25 7.73 2.13
N LEU A 334 17.00 7.28 3.12
CA LEU A 334 17.96 8.08 3.87
C LEU A 334 19.20 8.36 3.00
N GLY A 335 19.90 9.47 3.29
CA GLY A 335 21.11 9.83 2.55
C GLY A 335 20.88 10.60 1.23
N GLY A 336 19.72 11.24 1.04
CA GLY A 336 19.50 12.20 -0.04
C GLY A 336 20.38 13.45 0.06
N GLN A 337 20.27 14.37 -0.91
CA GLN A 337 21.07 15.62 -0.92
C GLN A 337 20.96 16.36 0.43
N GLY A 338 22.11 16.61 1.07
CA GLY A 338 22.19 17.32 2.35
C GLY A 338 21.83 16.50 3.60
N GLY A 339 21.75 15.16 3.50
CA GLY A 339 21.44 14.28 4.65
C GLY A 339 19.95 14.23 5.01
N TYR A 340 19.09 14.70 4.11
CA TYR A 340 17.64 14.59 4.25
C TYR A 340 17.11 13.32 3.57
N PRO A 341 16.06 12.68 4.13
CA PRO A 341 15.37 11.59 3.46
C PRO A 341 14.75 12.07 2.16
N SER A 342 14.94 11.32 1.06
CA SER A 342 14.23 11.52 -0.19
C SER A 342 12.98 10.64 -0.22
N VAL A 343 11.85 11.19 -0.67
CA VAL A 343 10.62 10.42 -0.87
C VAL A 343 10.71 9.75 -2.25
N ILE A 344 10.71 8.42 -2.29
CA ILE A 344 10.74 7.62 -3.51
C ILE A 344 9.32 7.44 -4.05
N ARG A 345 8.37 7.13 -3.17
CA ARG A 345 6.96 6.89 -3.52
C ARG A 345 6.05 7.47 -2.43
N MET A 346 4.93 8.03 -2.85
CA MET A 346 3.87 8.51 -1.95
C MET A 346 2.53 7.95 -2.40
N ARG A 347 1.78 7.37 -1.45
CA ARG A 347 0.40 6.94 -1.63
C ARG A 347 -0.50 7.57 -0.57
N SER A 348 -1.69 7.95 -1.01
CA SER A 348 -2.79 8.42 -0.20
C SER A 348 -3.89 7.38 -0.40
N LEU A 349 -4.20 6.60 0.65
CA LEU A 349 -5.07 5.43 0.58
C LEU A 349 -6.40 5.68 1.28
#